data_AF-A0A2G6B997-F1
#
_entry.id   AF-A0A2G6B997-F1
#
_cell.length_a   1.000
_cell.length_b   1.000
_cell.length_c   1.000
_cell.angle_alpha   90.00
_cell.angle_beta   90.00
_cell.angle_gamma   90.00
#
_symmetry.space_group_name_H-M   'P 1'
#
loop_
_entity.id
_entity.type
_entity.pdbx_description
1 polymer ?
#
loop_
_entity_poly.entity_id
_entity_poly.type
_entity_poly.pdbx_seq_one_letter_code
_entity_poly.pdbx_strand_id
1 'polypeptide(L)'
;MSPGSLILFTILVAPIILLVVVAFFWKKARIILLGFAIVISSVETYYVLYNQESSLQKWYQHEDIVNAYLKKTYPNDDWVTRQASRSAFFPAGVEVIFTDELEVAYLYTVEDSTVNLVGYSSEEGYENPKRSE
;
A
#
# COMPACT_ATOMS: atom_id res chain seq x y z
N MET A 1 3.66 15.70 8.17
CA MET A 1 4.27 14.40 7.82
C MET A 1 3.59 13.34 8.67
N SER A 2 3.16 12.22 8.09
CA SER A 2 2.61 11.14 8.91
C SER A 2 3.72 10.54 9.79
N PRO A 3 3.39 9.96 10.96
CA PRO A 3 4.38 9.28 11.80
C PRO A 3 5.18 8.22 11.03
N GLY A 4 4.53 7.51 10.09
CA GLY A 4 5.19 6.54 9.21
C GLY A 4 6.24 7.16 8.28
N SER A 5 5.97 8.33 7.71
CA SER A 5 6.95 9.03 6.85
C SER A 5 8.18 9.49 7.63
N LEU A 6 8.03 9.88 8.90
CA LEU A 6 9.15 10.26 9.77
C LEU A 6 10.04 9.05 10.10
N ILE A 7 9.42 7.89 10.39
CA ILE A 7 10.14 6.65 10.67
C ILE A 7 10.93 6.21 9.43
N LEU A 8 10.30 6.19 8.25
CA LEU A 8 10.96 5.84 7.00
C LEU A 8 12.11 6.78 6.68
N PHE A 9 11.93 8.10 6.88
CA PHE A 9 13.00 9.07 6.67
C PHE A 9 14.19 8.84 7.62
N THR A 10 13.92 8.54 8.89
CA THR A 10 14.96 8.31 9.90
C THR A 10 15.73 7.03 9.65
N ILE A 11 15.08 5.99 9.13
CA ILE A 11 15.71 4.70 8.85
C ILE A 11 16.49 4.72 7.53
N LEU A 12 15.94 5.35 6.48
CA LEU A 12 16.49 5.28 5.13
C LEU A 12 17.45 6.47 4.85
N VAL A 13 17.00 7.68 5.13
CA VAL A 13 17.71 8.88 4.66
C VAL A 13 18.78 9.35 5.67
N ALA A 14 18.48 9.30 6.97
CA ALA A 14 19.39 9.83 8.00
C ALA A 14 20.76 9.12 8.05
N PRO A 15 20.88 7.79 7.91
CA PRO A 15 22.18 7.11 7.90
C PRO A 15 23.04 7.50 6.69
N ILE A 16 22.43 7.69 5.53
CA ILE A 16 23.13 8.13 4.31
C ILE A 16 23.67 9.55 4.52
N ILE A 17 22.83 10.47 5.01
CA ILE A 17 23.26 11.84 5.31
C ILE A 17 24.42 11.83 6.32
N LEU A 18 24.31 11.03 7.39
CA LEU A 18 25.36 10.91 8.40
C LEU A 18 26.68 10.43 7.79
N LEU A 19 26.65 9.39 6.93
CA LEU A 19 27.83 8.88 6.24
C LEU A 19 28.46 9.94 5.32
N VAL A 20 27.64 10.70 4.59
CA VAL A 20 28.12 11.78 3.73
C VAL A 20 28.76 12.89 4.56
N VAL A 21 28.12 13.33 5.64
CA VAL A 21 28.66 14.36 6.55
C VAL A 21 29.98 13.89 7.16
N VAL A 22 30.05 12.68 7.70
CA VAL A 22 31.29 12.12 8.27
C VAL A 22 32.38 11.99 7.20
N ALA A 23 32.02 11.63 5.97
CA ALA A 23 32.97 11.54 4.85
C ALA A 23 33.59 12.91 4.48
N PHE A 24 32.86 14.01 4.67
CA PHE A 24 33.40 15.36 4.47
C PHE A 24 34.47 15.72 5.51
N PHE A 25 34.29 15.30 6.77
CA PHE A 25 35.27 15.56 7.83
C PHE A 25 36.43 14.57 7.83
N TRP A 26 36.22 13.32 7.39
CA TRP A 26 37.22 12.26 7.48
C TRP A 26 37.87 11.91 6.14
N LYS A 27 38.79 12.78 5.69
CA LYS A 27 39.44 12.69 4.35
C LYS A 27 40.10 11.34 4.04
N LYS A 28 40.68 10.65 5.04
CA LYS A 28 41.37 9.36 4.85
C LYS A 28 40.40 8.20 4.54
N ALA A 29 39.20 8.24 5.11
CA ALA A 29 38.17 7.21 4.94
C ALA A 29 37.07 7.63 3.96
N ARG A 30 37.15 8.84 3.39
CA ARG A 30 36.12 9.45 2.55
C ARG A 30 35.62 8.54 1.44
N ILE A 31 36.53 7.89 0.71
CA ILE A 31 36.16 7.01 -0.42
C ILE A 31 35.36 5.81 0.08
N ILE A 32 35.79 5.19 1.19
CA ILE A 32 35.11 4.03 1.79
C ILE A 32 33.73 4.42 2.30
N LEU A 33 33.62 5.55 3.01
CA LEU A 33 32.35 6.04 3.56
C LEU A 33 31.35 6.41 2.46
N LEU A 34 31.80 7.08 1.39
CA LEU A 34 30.97 7.37 0.23
C LEU A 34 30.57 6.09 -0.51
N GLY A 35 31.47 5.10 -0.60
CA GLY A 35 31.16 3.78 -1.14
C GLY A 35 30.03 3.10 -0.36
N PHE A 36 30.11 3.10 0.98
CA PHE A 36 29.02 2.59 1.82
C PHE A 36 27.71 3.37 1.62
N ALA A 37 27.77 4.69 1.55
CA ALA A 37 26.58 5.51 1.31
C ALA A 37 25.90 5.15 -0.01
N ILE A 38 26.66 4.90 -1.08
CA ILE A 38 26.13 4.47 -2.38
C ILE A 38 25.52 3.08 -2.30
N VAL A 39 26.20 2.13 -1.64
CA VAL A 39 25.70 0.76 -1.49
C VAL A 39 24.39 0.74 -0.70
N ILE A 40 24.35 1.42 0.45
CA ILE A 40 23.16 1.53 1.29
C ILE A 40 22.02 2.18 0.49
N SER A 41 22.28 3.31 -0.16
CA SER A 41 21.28 4.00 -1.00
C SER A 41 20.74 3.12 -2.12
N SER A 42 21.60 2.31 -2.75
CA SER A 42 21.20 1.39 -3.82
C SER A 42 20.31 0.26 -3.27
N VAL A 43 20.66 -0.32 -2.13
CA VAL A 43 19.87 -1.37 -1.46
C VAL A 43 18.51 -0.83 -1.02
N GLU A 44 18.48 0.36 -0.43
CA GLU A 44 17.22 1.00 -0.02
C GLU A 44 16.32 1.32 -1.22
N THR A 45 16.91 1.85 -2.30
CA THR A 45 16.16 2.13 -3.54
C THR A 45 15.56 0.84 -4.11
N TYR A 46 16.36 -0.22 -4.18
CA TYR A 46 15.88 -1.54 -4.62
C TYR A 46 14.76 -2.06 -3.72
N TYR A 47 14.91 -1.97 -2.40
CA TYR A 47 13.90 -2.41 -1.45
C TYR A 47 12.58 -1.66 -1.62
N VAL A 48 12.62 -0.33 -1.77
CA VAL A 48 11.42 0.50 -1.96
C VAL A 48 10.71 0.13 -3.28
N LEU A 49 11.46 0.02 -4.38
CA LEU A 49 10.90 -0.36 -5.68
C LEU A 49 10.27 -1.76 -5.65
N TYR A 50 10.99 -2.74 -5.11
CA TYR A 50 10.51 -4.12 -5.02
C TYR A 50 9.25 -4.24 -4.14
N ASN A 51 9.22 -3.53 -3.01
CA ASN A 51 8.05 -3.56 -2.12
C ASN A 51 6.83 -2.88 -2.76
N GLN A 52 7.04 -1.80 -3.52
CA GLN A 52 5.97 -1.14 -4.26
C GLN A 52 5.41 -2.04 -5.37
N GLU A 53 6.27 -2.64 -6.20
CA GLU A 53 5.85 -3.54 -7.28
C GLU A 53 5.14 -4.79 -6.75
N SER A 54 5.68 -5.42 -5.71
CA SER A 54 5.06 -6.61 -5.11
C SER A 54 3.71 -6.31 -4.45
N SER A 55 3.53 -5.12 -3.85
CA SER A 55 2.22 -4.72 -3.33
C SER A 55 1.18 -4.51 -4.44
N LEU A 56 1.57 -3.87 -5.54
CA LEU A 56 0.71 -3.69 -6.71
C LEU A 56 0.33 -5.02 -7.35
N GLN A 57 1.30 -5.93 -7.51
CA GLN A 57 1.03 -7.26 -8.06
C GLN A 57 0.06 -8.06 -7.20
N LYS A 58 0.23 -8.03 -5.87
CA LYS A 58 -0.71 -8.69 -4.94
C LYS A 58 -2.09 -8.05 -5.02
N TRP A 59 -2.17 -6.73 -5.16
CA TRP A 59 -3.44 -6.03 -5.31
C TRP A 59 -4.18 -6.47 -6.58
N TYR A 60 -3.50 -6.54 -7.74
CA TYR A 60 -4.11 -7.03 -8.99
C TYR A 60 -4.62 -8.47 -8.86
N GLN A 61 -3.86 -9.35 -8.20
CA GLN A 61 -4.30 -10.74 -7.96
C GLN A 61 -5.57 -10.80 -7.11
N HIS A 62 -5.64 -9.98 -6.06
CA HIS A 62 -6.81 -9.90 -5.20
C HIS A 62 -8.00 -9.26 -5.92
N GLU A 63 -7.75 -8.23 -6.74
CA GLU A 63 -8.76 -7.57 -7.57
C GLU A 63 -9.45 -8.57 -8.50
N ASP A 64 -8.69 -9.42 -9.20
CA ASP A 64 -9.25 -10.44 -10.09
C ASP A 64 -10.16 -11.43 -9.35
N ILE A 65 -9.73 -11.88 -8.17
CA ILE A 65 -10.49 -12.82 -7.33
C ILE A 65 -11.78 -12.16 -6.79
N VAL A 66 -11.68 -10.93 -6.30
CA VAL A 66 -12.82 -10.15 -5.82
C VAL A 66 -13.81 -9.89 -6.96
N ASN A 67 -13.33 -9.50 -8.14
CA ASN A 67 -14.19 -9.30 -9.31
C ASN A 67 -14.92 -10.58 -9.73
N ALA A 68 -14.24 -11.74 -9.69
CA ALA A 68 -14.88 -13.01 -9.98
C ALA A 68 -15.97 -13.37 -8.94
N TYR A 69 -15.72 -13.11 -7.66
CA TYR A 69 -16.70 -13.27 -6.59
C TYR A 69 -17.91 -12.35 -6.78
N LEU A 70 -17.68 -11.05 -7.02
CA LEU A 70 -18.76 -10.07 -7.18
C LEU A 70 -19.63 -10.36 -8.40
N LYS A 71 -19.07 -10.78 -9.53
CA LYS A 71 -19.85 -11.22 -10.71
C LYS A 71 -20.79 -12.38 -10.42
N LYS A 72 -20.40 -13.27 -9.50
CA LYS A 72 -21.21 -14.41 -9.09
C LYS A 72 -22.30 -14.00 -8.10
N THR A 73 -21.97 -13.11 -7.17
CA THR A 73 -22.86 -12.69 -6.07
C THR A 73 -23.87 -11.62 -6.51
N TYR A 74 -23.44 -10.67 -7.34
CA TYR A 74 -24.22 -9.52 -7.79
C TYR A 74 -24.18 -9.41 -9.33
N PRO A 75 -24.79 -10.37 -10.07
CA PRO A 75 -24.65 -10.46 -11.53
C PRO A 75 -25.29 -9.31 -12.31
N ASN A 76 -26.16 -8.51 -11.67
CA ASN A 76 -26.88 -7.39 -12.30
C ASN A 76 -26.35 -6.02 -11.87
N ASP A 77 -25.33 -5.99 -11.01
CA ASP A 77 -24.77 -4.74 -10.50
C ASP A 77 -23.45 -4.45 -11.20
N ASP A 78 -23.13 -3.16 -11.36
CA ASP A 78 -21.83 -2.70 -11.81
C ASP A 78 -21.06 -2.10 -10.64
N TRP A 79 -19.73 -2.16 -10.69
CA TRP A 79 -18.86 -1.61 -9.66
C TRP A 79 -17.51 -1.17 -10.22
N VAL A 80 -16.81 -0.37 -9.43
CA VAL A 80 -15.44 0.06 -9.68
C VAL A 80 -14.56 -0.37 -8.51
N THR A 81 -13.39 -0.93 -8.83
CA THR A 81 -12.36 -1.32 -7.87
C THR A 81 -11.29 -0.24 -7.75
N ARG A 82 -10.76 -0.06 -6.55
CA ARG A 82 -9.59 0.79 -6.29
C ARG A 82 -8.74 0.24 -5.16
N GLN A 83 -7.48 0.69 -5.09
CA GLN A 83 -6.61 0.34 -3.99
C GLN A 83 -7.09 0.97 -2.69
N ALA A 84 -7.05 0.20 -1.60
CA ALA A 84 -7.47 0.70 -0.30
C ALA A 84 -6.68 1.96 0.09
N SER A 85 -7.41 3.01 0.49
CA SER A 85 -6.84 4.27 0.98
C SER A 85 -5.91 4.07 2.19
N ARG A 86 -6.15 2.99 2.96
CA ARG A 86 -5.32 2.50 4.07
C ARG A 86 -4.49 1.28 3.70
N SER A 87 -3.83 1.32 2.54
CA SER A 87 -2.95 0.25 2.04
C SER A 87 -1.85 -0.19 3.02
N ALA A 88 -1.45 0.68 3.97
CA ALA A 88 -0.50 0.32 5.03
C ALA A 88 -1.02 -0.78 5.99
N PHE A 89 -2.33 -0.88 6.20
CA PHE A 89 -2.95 -1.89 7.07
C PHE A 89 -3.49 -3.08 6.27
N PHE A 90 -3.92 -2.84 5.04
CA PHE A 90 -4.43 -3.86 4.12
C PHE A 90 -3.68 -3.75 2.78
N PRO A 91 -2.45 -4.27 2.69
CA PRO A 91 -1.58 -4.07 1.52
C PRO A 91 -2.14 -4.66 0.22
N ALA A 92 -3.09 -5.59 0.33
CA ALA A 92 -3.82 -6.17 -0.79
C ALA A 92 -5.35 -6.09 -0.60
N GLY A 93 -5.82 -5.08 0.15
CA GLY A 93 -7.25 -4.80 0.27
C GLY A 93 -7.80 -4.16 -1.01
N VAL A 94 -8.94 -4.65 -1.47
CA VAL A 94 -9.65 -4.14 -2.65
C VAL A 94 -10.85 -3.34 -2.16
N GLU A 95 -10.83 -2.02 -2.39
CA GLU A 95 -12.02 -1.19 -2.17
C GLU A 95 -12.92 -1.27 -3.41
N VAL A 96 -14.20 -1.52 -3.19
CA VAL A 96 -15.22 -1.70 -4.21
C VAL A 96 -16.31 -0.66 -3.99
N ILE A 97 -16.66 0.06 -5.04
CA ILE A 97 -17.76 1.04 -5.04
C ILE A 97 -18.77 0.58 -6.08
N PHE A 98 -19.98 0.27 -5.64
CA PHE A 98 -21.06 -0.12 -6.57
C PHE A 98 -21.66 1.12 -7.21
N THR A 99 -22.05 1.02 -8.48
CA THR A 99 -22.60 2.16 -9.22
C THR A 99 -23.96 2.62 -8.68
N ASP A 100 -24.66 1.77 -7.94
CA ASP A 100 -25.95 2.08 -7.29
C ASP A 100 -25.80 2.60 -5.85
N GLU A 101 -24.57 2.64 -5.31
CA GLU A 101 -24.20 3.15 -3.99
C GLU A 101 -22.82 3.81 -4.05
N LEU A 102 -22.73 4.97 -4.70
CA LEU A 102 -21.46 5.68 -4.92
C LEU A 102 -20.87 6.25 -3.62
N GLU A 103 -21.71 6.42 -2.60
CA GLU A 103 -21.39 6.98 -1.30
C GLU A 103 -20.76 5.94 -0.35
N VAL A 104 -20.68 4.67 -0.76
CA VAL A 104 -20.13 3.57 0.03
C VAL A 104 -18.97 2.89 -0.68
N ALA A 105 -17.84 2.78 0.02
CA ALA A 105 -16.73 1.94 -0.40
C ALA A 105 -16.62 0.72 0.52
N TYR A 106 -16.78 -0.47 -0.05
CA TYR A 106 -16.66 -1.76 0.63
C TYR A 106 -15.23 -2.28 0.53
N LEU A 107 -14.65 -2.72 1.65
CA LEU A 107 -13.30 -3.25 1.71
C LEU A 107 -13.32 -4.78 1.73
N TYR A 108 -12.83 -5.39 0.65
CA TYR A 108 -12.66 -6.82 0.54
C TYR A 108 -11.19 -7.24 0.72
N THR A 109 -10.98 -8.37 1.38
CA THR A 109 -9.68 -9.05 1.45
C THR A 109 -9.81 -10.47 0.93
N VAL A 110 -8.67 -11.04 0.50
CA VAL A 110 -8.59 -12.43 0.08
C VAL A 110 -7.65 -13.17 1.02
N GLU A 111 -8.17 -14.22 1.66
CA GLU A 111 -7.42 -15.13 2.53
C GLU A 111 -7.68 -16.56 2.04
N ASP A 112 -6.61 -17.30 1.71
CA ASP A 112 -6.71 -18.68 1.20
C ASP A 112 -7.73 -18.87 0.06
N SER A 113 -7.75 -17.95 -0.90
CA SER A 113 -8.70 -17.88 -2.03
C SER A 113 -10.16 -17.63 -1.65
N THR A 114 -10.44 -17.29 -0.39
CA THR A 114 -11.76 -16.90 0.09
C THR A 114 -11.85 -15.38 0.16
N VAL A 115 -12.92 -14.82 -0.41
CA VAL A 115 -13.19 -13.38 -0.39
C VAL A 115 -13.98 -13.03 0.87
N ASN A 116 -13.45 -12.13 1.68
CA ASN A 116 -14.06 -11.66 2.92
C ASN A 116 -14.35 -10.15 2.84
N LEU A 117 -15.55 -9.74 3.22
CA LEU A 117 -15.87 -8.33 3.47
C LEU A 117 -15.37 -7.98 4.87
N VAL A 118 -14.42 -7.05 4.98
CA VAL A 118 -13.77 -6.69 6.26
C VAL A 118 -14.35 -5.40 6.84
N GLY A 119 -15.00 -4.60 6.01
CA GLY A 119 -15.70 -3.39 6.45
C GLY A 119 -16.13 -2.53 5.29
N TYR A 120 -16.68 -1.37 5.61
CA TYR A 120 -17.06 -0.35 4.64
C TYR A 120 -16.75 1.03 5.20
N SER A 121 -16.63 2.02 4.32
CA SER A 121 -16.65 3.44 4.66
C SER A 121 -17.77 4.10 3.89
N SER A 122 -18.60 4.87 4.58
CA SER A 122 -19.67 5.66 3.99
C SER A 122 -19.48 7.15 4.27
N GLU A 123 -20.07 7.98 3.42
CA GLU A 123 -20.18 9.43 3.68
C GLU A 123 -21.15 9.72 4.84
N GLU A 124 -20.93 10.84 5.57
CA GLU A 124 -21.79 11.23 6.69
C GLU A 124 -23.26 11.35 6.25
N GLY A 125 -24.14 10.59 6.91
CA GLY A 125 -25.57 10.52 6.59
C GLY A 125 -26.01 9.25 5.84
N TYR A 126 -25.08 8.38 5.45
CA TYR A 126 -25.39 7.06 4.86
C TYR A 126 -25.09 5.94 5.87
N GLU A 127 -26.05 5.66 6.75
CA GLU A 127 -25.84 4.82 7.94
C GLU A 127 -26.11 3.31 7.73
N ASN A 128 -26.78 2.91 6.64
CA ASN A 128 -27.13 1.51 6.36
C ASN A 128 -26.78 1.11 4.92
N PRO A 129 -25.58 0.57 4.69
CA PRO A 129 -25.19 0.05 3.38
C PRO A 129 -25.99 -1.20 3.01
N LYS A 130 -26.44 -1.32 1.75
CA LYS A 130 -27.25 -2.49 1.32
C LYS A 130 -26.52 -3.83 1.44
N ARG A 131 -25.19 -3.83 1.32
CA ARG A 131 -24.35 -5.04 1.19
C ARG A 131 -23.46 -5.33 2.41
N SER A 132 -23.76 -4.72 3.56
CA SER A 132 -23.06 -4.98 4.82
C SER A 132 -23.67 -6.09 5.68
N GLU A 133 -24.78 -6.69 5.24
CA GLU A 133 -25.46 -7.85 5.84
C GLU A 133 -25.15 -9.15 5.09
#